data_AF-A0A8J6S490-F1
#
_entry.id   AF-A0A8J6S490-F1
#
_cell.length_a   1.000
_cell.length_b   1.000
_cell.length_c   1.000
_cell.angle_alpha   90.00
_cell.angle_beta   90.00
_cell.angle_gamma   90.00
#
_symmetry.space_group_name_H-M   'P 1'
#
loop_
_entity.id
_entity.type
_entity.pdbx_description
1 polymer ?
#
loop_
_entity_poly.entity_id
_entity_poly.type
_entity_poly.pdbx_seq_one_letter_code
_entity_poly.pdbx_strand_id
1 'polypeptide(L)'
;MTNAVEQLPESNQGGLPGIRELLTQLQTVIQADDSLQLEKKTKALQQVQILAEAGKNPQVSQHQTQAETAMSVLREISAELPKTTTLITTFNQVLPNIAEIFALG
;
A
#
# COMPACT_ATOMS: atom_id res chain seq x y z
N MET A 1 -10.65 -15.25 1.27
CA MET A 1 -9.24 -14.99 0.91
C MET A 1 -8.54 -14.57 2.18
N THR A 2 -7.41 -15.20 2.52
CA THR A 2 -6.55 -14.78 3.62
C THR A 2 -5.90 -13.46 3.24
N ASN A 3 -6.19 -12.39 3.98
CA ASN A 3 -5.63 -11.06 3.75
C ASN A 3 -4.16 -11.10 4.17
N ALA A 4 -3.19 -11.11 3.24
CA ALA A 4 -1.78 -11.28 3.66
C ALA A 4 -1.26 -10.11 4.51
N VAL A 5 -1.96 -8.98 4.48
CA VAL A 5 -1.75 -7.87 5.42
C VAL A 5 -1.84 -8.35 6.87
N GLU A 6 -2.76 -9.27 7.19
CA GLU A 6 -2.93 -9.80 8.55
C GLU A 6 -1.82 -10.78 8.98
N GLN A 7 -1.04 -11.28 8.02
CA GLN A 7 0.07 -12.21 8.27
C GLN A 7 1.41 -11.51 8.46
N LEU A 8 1.45 -10.18 8.28
CA LEU A 8 2.66 -9.39 8.50
C LEU A 8 2.93 -9.23 10.00
N PRO A 9 4.20 -9.20 10.41
CA PRO A 9 4.55 -8.87 11.79
C PRO A 9 4.13 -7.44 12.13
N GLU A 10 3.83 -7.21 13.40
CA GLU A 10 3.64 -5.85 13.94
C GLU A 10 4.96 -5.09 13.93
N SER A 11 4.89 -3.75 13.97
CA SER A 11 6.09 -2.93 14.01
C SER A 11 6.93 -3.22 15.26
N ASN A 12 8.20 -3.57 15.06
CA ASN A 12 9.17 -3.75 16.13
C ASN A 12 9.94 -2.45 16.45
N GLN A 13 9.72 -1.38 15.67
CA GLN A 13 10.43 -0.11 15.79
C GLN A 13 9.54 0.91 16.51
N GLY A 14 9.91 1.21 17.76
CA GLY A 14 9.13 2.06 18.66
C GLY A 14 8.76 3.41 18.04
N GLY A 15 7.46 3.59 17.74
CA GLY A 15 6.85 4.85 17.31
C GLY A 15 6.59 5.00 15.82
N LEU A 16 7.17 4.16 14.95
CA LEU A 16 6.89 4.19 13.50
C LEU A 16 5.88 3.10 13.11
N PRO A 17 4.88 3.41 12.27
CA PRO A 17 3.97 2.39 11.75
C PRO A 17 4.75 1.38 10.91
N GLY A 18 4.51 0.10 11.16
CA GLY A 18 5.09 -0.97 10.38
C GLY A 18 4.33 -1.17 9.07
N ILE A 19 4.85 -2.08 8.24
CA ILE A 19 4.23 -2.37 6.94
C ILE A 19 2.79 -2.85 7.08
N ARG A 20 2.46 -3.59 8.14
CA ARG A 20 1.09 -4.06 8.43
C ARG A 20 0.13 -2.89 8.63
N GLU A 21 0.49 -1.94 9.49
CA GLU A 21 -0.35 -0.79 9.84
C GLU A 21 -0.55 0.13 8.64
N LEU A 22 0.50 0.34 7.85
CA LEU A 22 0.46 1.13 6.61
C LEU A 22 -0.46 0.50 5.56
N LEU A 23 -0.32 -0.81 5.31
CA LEU A 23 -1.16 -1.51 4.33
C LEU A 23 -2.61 -1.66 4.78
N THR A 24 -2.87 -1.78 6.09
CA THR A 24 -4.23 -1.79 6.65
C THR A 24 -4.93 -0.44 6.42
N GLN A 25 -4.22 0.67 6.62
CA GLN A 25 -4.74 2.00 6.33
C GLN A 25 -5.10 2.14 4.85
N LEU A 26 -4.20 1.77 3.93
CA LEU A 26 -4.46 1.79 2.49
C LEU A 26 -5.68 0.94 2.12
N GLN A 27 -5.74 -0.29 2.60
CA GLN A 27 -6.86 -1.20 2.33
C GLN A 27 -8.20 -0.59 2.76
N THR A 28 -8.23 -0.02 3.97
CA THR A 28 -9.44 0.58 4.55
C THR A 28 -9.95 1.74 3.70
N VAL A 29 -9.07 2.67 3.33
CA VAL A 29 -9.48 3.83 2.53
C VAL A 29 -9.84 3.44 1.11
N ILE A 30 -9.17 2.45 0.49
CA ILE A 30 -9.53 1.94 -0.84
C ILE A 30 -10.91 1.30 -0.82
N GLN A 31 -11.23 0.51 0.22
CA GLN A 31 -12.52 -0.14 0.36
C GLN A 31 -13.65 0.88 0.55
N ALA A 32 -13.41 1.90 1.38
CA ALA A 32 -14.38 2.94 1.70
C ALA A 32 -14.54 4.04 0.64
N ASP A 33 -13.64 4.13 -0.34
CA ASP A 33 -13.69 5.19 -1.36
C ASP A 33 -14.75 4.88 -2.44
N ASP A 34 -15.84 5.64 -2.43
CA ASP A 34 -16.93 5.54 -3.41
C ASP A 34 -16.62 6.22 -4.75
N SER A 35 -15.55 7.02 -4.82
CA SER A 35 -15.08 7.63 -6.07
C SER A 35 -14.26 6.64 -6.91
N LEU A 36 -13.78 5.54 -6.33
CA LEU A 36 -13.16 4.46 -7.09
C LEU A 36 -14.20 3.57 -7.76
N GLN A 37 -14.09 3.48 -9.09
CA GLN A 37 -14.75 2.44 -9.86
C GLN A 37 -14.34 1.04 -9.36
N LEU A 38 -15.27 0.09 -9.41
CA LEU A 38 -15.06 -1.27 -8.88
C LEU A 38 -13.81 -1.97 -9.44
N GLU A 39 -13.55 -1.80 -10.74
CA GLU A 39 -12.36 -2.36 -11.39
C GLU A 39 -11.07 -1.79 -10.79
N LYS A 40 -10.99 -0.46 -10.65
CA LYS A 40 -9.85 0.23 -10.03
C LYS A 40 -9.71 -0.12 -8.56
N LYS A 41 -10.82 -0.25 -7.83
CA LYS A 41 -10.84 -0.68 -6.42
C LYS A 41 -10.23 -2.08 -6.30
N THR A 42 -10.65 -3.00 -7.16
CA THR A 42 -10.12 -4.37 -7.21
C THR A 42 -8.62 -4.37 -7.55
N LYS A 43 -8.20 -3.62 -8.58
CA LYS A 43 -6.79 -3.48 -8.98
C LYS A 43 -5.94 -2.90 -7.84
N ALA A 44 -6.43 -1.86 -7.15
CA ALA A 44 -5.74 -1.25 -6.02
C ALA A 44 -5.58 -2.23 -4.85
N LEU A 45 -6.62 -2.99 -4.50
CA LEU A 45 -6.54 -4.01 -3.45
C LEU A 45 -5.58 -5.14 -3.81
N GLN A 46 -5.48 -5.52 -5.10
CA GLN A 46 -4.47 -6.46 -5.56
C GLN A 46 -3.04 -5.91 -5.37
N GLN A 47 -2.81 -4.62 -5.62
CA GLN A 47 -1.49 -4.02 -5.36
C GLN A 47 -1.15 -3.98 -3.87
N VAL A 48 -2.12 -3.69 -3.00
CA VAL A 48 -1.93 -3.77 -1.53
C VAL A 48 -1.54 -5.19 -1.11
N GLN A 49 -2.16 -6.21 -1.72
CA GLN A 49 -1.82 -7.61 -1.47
C GLN A 49 -0.40 -7.97 -1.96
N ILE A 50 0.03 -7.45 -3.11
CA ILE A 50 1.42 -7.62 -3.60
C ILE A 50 2.42 -6.96 -2.63
N LEU A 51 2.11 -5.75 -2.16
CA LEU A 51 2.94 -5.08 -1.15
C LEU A 51 3.00 -5.87 0.16
N ALA A 52 1.91 -6.52 0.56
CA ALA A 52 1.90 -7.36 1.74
C ALA A 52 2.80 -8.60 1.59
N GLU A 53 2.76 -9.26 0.44
CA GLU A 53 3.66 -10.39 0.17
C GLU A 53 5.12 -9.97 0.13
N ALA A 54 5.43 -8.89 -0.58
CA ALA A 54 6.78 -8.32 -0.64
C ALA A 54 7.27 -7.88 0.75
N GLY A 55 6.36 -7.33 1.57
CA GLY A 55 6.62 -6.85 2.91
C GLY A 55 7.01 -7.93 3.93
N LYS A 56 6.83 -9.21 3.59
CA LYS A 56 7.36 -10.32 4.40
C LYS A 56 8.89 -10.34 4.42
N ASN A 57 9.54 -9.91 3.33
CA ASN A 57 11.00 -9.79 3.23
C ASN A 57 11.38 -8.56 2.38
N PRO A 58 11.25 -7.33 2.89
CA PRO A 58 11.32 -6.12 2.08
C PRO A 58 12.71 -5.80 1.52
N GLN A 59 13.76 -6.43 2.06
CA GLN A 59 15.16 -6.23 1.66
C GLN A 59 15.59 -7.10 0.47
N VAL A 60 14.74 -8.02 0.01
CA VAL A 60 15.02 -8.86 -1.17
C VAL A 60 14.76 -8.05 -2.44
N SER A 61 15.72 -7.99 -3.36
CA SER A 61 15.63 -7.17 -4.58
C SER A 61 14.37 -7.45 -5.41
N GLN A 62 13.94 -8.71 -5.51
CA GLN A 62 12.69 -9.06 -6.18
C GLN A 62 11.47 -8.40 -5.51
N HIS A 63 11.43 -8.36 -4.18
CA HIS A 63 10.34 -7.75 -3.42
C HIS A 63 10.37 -6.22 -3.52
N GLN A 64 11.56 -5.62 -3.59
CA GLN A 64 11.72 -4.19 -3.87
C GLN A 64 11.13 -3.84 -5.25
N THR A 65 11.45 -4.60 -6.30
CA THR A 65 10.88 -4.40 -7.63
C THR A 65 9.36 -4.59 -7.66
N GLN A 66 8.85 -5.60 -6.94
CA GLN A 66 7.40 -5.82 -6.80
C GLN A 66 6.73 -4.65 -6.09
N ALA A 67 7.34 -4.15 -5.02
CA ALA A 67 6.83 -3.01 -4.27
C ALA A 67 6.84 -1.73 -5.10
N GLU A 68 7.94 -1.45 -5.80
CA GLU A 68 8.05 -0.30 -6.70
C GLU A 68 6.95 -0.33 -7.78
N THR A 69 6.75 -1.48 -8.41
CA THR A 69 5.71 -1.68 -9.42
C THR A 69 4.31 -1.46 -8.84
N ALA A 70 4.03 -2.07 -7.68
CA ALA A 70 2.74 -1.94 -7.01
C ALA A 70 2.45 -0.49 -6.60
N MET A 71 3.45 0.22 -6.08
CA MET A 71 3.35 1.63 -5.73
C MET A 71 3.14 2.51 -6.97
N SER A 72 3.79 2.21 -8.09
CA SER A 72 3.58 2.93 -9.36
C SER A 72 2.13 2.82 -9.83
N VAL A 73 1.57 1.61 -9.82
CA VAL A 73 0.17 1.36 -10.18
C VAL A 73 -0.78 2.07 -9.22
N LEU A 74 -0.52 2.06 -7.91
CA LEU A 74 -1.33 2.81 -6.94
C LEU A 74 -1.29 4.31 -7.23
N ARG A 75 -0.11 4.88 -7.53
CA ARG A 75 0.00 6.29 -7.93
C ARG A 75 -0.78 6.60 -9.20
N GLU A 76 -0.73 5.74 -10.21
CA GLU A 76 -1.52 5.87 -11.44
C GLU A 76 -3.03 5.90 -11.14
N ILE A 77 -3.53 4.94 -10.36
CA ILE A 77 -4.94 4.89 -9.95
C ILE A 77 -5.34 6.18 -9.23
N SER A 78 -4.46 6.68 -8.35
CA SER A 78 -4.70 7.90 -7.59
C SER A 78 -4.72 9.16 -8.46
N ALA A 79 -3.93 9.20 -9.54
CA ALA A 79 -3.86 10.36 -10.44
C ALA A 79 -5.18 10.61 -11.18
N GLU A 80 -6.02 9.57 -11.30
CA GLU A 80 -7.33 9.64 -11.94
C GLU A 80 -8.47 10.03 -10.97
N LEU A 81 -8.17 10.25 -9.69
CA LEU A 81 -9.14 10.63 -8.68
C LEU A 81 -9.22 12.15 -8.46
N PRO A 82 -10.33 12.65 -7.90
CA PRO A 82 -10.35 14.01 -7.39
C PRO A 82 -9.26 14.21 -6.33
N LYS A 83 -8.47 15.28 -6.47
CA LYS A 83 -7.29 15.56 -5.62
C LYS A 83 -7.59 15.77 -4.14
N THR A 84 -8.86 15.95 -3.77
CA THR A 84 -9.32 16.22 -2.40
C THR A 84 -9.93 14.99 -1.72
N THR A 85 -9.81 13.79 -2.30
CA THR A 85 -10.29 12.56 -1.67
C THR A 85 -9.41 12.14 -0.49
N THR A 86 -10.02 11.54 0.53
CA THR A 86 -9.32 10.94 1.67
C THR A 86 -8.27 9.92 1.20
N LEU A 87 -8.54 9.22 0.10
CA LEU A 87 -7.61 8.27 -0.49
C LEU A 87 -6.31 8.92 -0.96
N ILE A 88 -6.38 10.08 -1.64
CA ILE A 88 -5.19 10.83 -2.08
C ILE A 88 -4.37 11.30 -0.88
N THR A 89 -5.05 11.86 0.15
CA THR A 89 -4.38 12.26 1.39
C THR A 89 -3.64 11.08 2.03
N THR A 90 -4.31 9.92 2.11
CA THR A 90 -3.74 8.71 2.69
C THR A 90 -2.58 8.18 1.86
N PHE A 91 -2.68 8.19 0.52
CA PHE A 91 -1.59 7.75 -0.36
C PHE A 91 -0.34 8.62 -0.18
N ASN A 92 -0.51 9.94 -0.11
CA ASN A 92 0.60 10.87 0.09
C ASN A 92 1.27 10.71 1.45
N GLN A 93 0.54 10.27 2.47
CA GLN A 93 1.07 9.98 3.80
C GLN A 93 1.74 8.60 3.86
N VAL A 94 1.11 7.57 3.30
CA VAL A 94 1.50 6.18 3.50
C VAL A 94 2.56 5.71 2.49
N LEU A 95 2.45 6.08 1.21
CA LEU A 95 3.37 5.59 0.18
C LEU A 95 4.84 5.92 0.48
N PRO A 96 5.22 7.13 0.95
CA PRO A 96 6.61 7.40 1.31
C PRO A 96 7.15 6.47 2.41
N ASN A 97 6.34 6.18 3.45
CA ASN A 97 6.74 5.26 4.52
C ASN A 97 6.91 3.82 4.00
N ILE A 98 6.06 3.39 3.06
CA ILE A 98 6.22 2.09 2.39
C ILE A 98 7.52 2.07 1.57
N ALA A 99 7.83 3.12 0.80
CA ALA A 99 9.08 3.19 0.05
C ALA A 99 10.31 3.05 0.96
N GLU A 100 10.31 3.70 2.13
CA GLU A 100 11.40 3.61 3.10
C GLU A 100 11.60 2.18 3.60
N ILE A 101 10.52 1.45 3.93
CA ILE A 101 10.58 0.05 4.36
C ILE A 101 11.24 -0.85 3.31
N PHE A 102 10.97 -0.59 2.03
CA PHE A 102 11.57 -1.30 0.90
C PHE A 102 12.91 -0.71 0.42
N ALA A 103 13.42 0.34 1.06
CA ALA A 103 14.63 1.07 0.64
C ALA A 103 14.57 1.54 -0.83
N LEU A 104 13.42 2.05 -1.27
CA LEU A 104 13.17 2.60 -2.61
C LEU A 104 13.39 4.12 -2.69
N GLY A 105 14.16 4.67 -1.75
CA GLY A 105 14.42 6.11 -1.60
C GLY A 105 15.54 6.63 -2.49
#